data_AF-A0A922NCV0-F1
#
_entry.id   AF-A0A922NCV0-F1
#
_cell.length_a   1.000
_cell.length_b   1.000
_cell.length_c   1.000
_cell.angle_alpha   90.00
_cell.angle_beta   90.00
_cell.angle_gamma   90.00
#
_symmetry.space_group_name_H-M   'P 1'
#
loop_
_entity.id
_entity.type
_entity.pdbx_description
1 polymer ?
#
loop_
_entity_poly.entity_id
_entity_poly.type
_entity_poly.pdbx_seq_one_letter_code
_entity_poly.pdbx_strand_id
1 'polypeptide(L)'
;MPRAATFFLDPTGAPLRSFIYKNSDKEYVGALQDQEDILYADMNLDDCIEGKQYHDVVGGYQRLDVFDLKVDRSRKELVRFV
;
A
#
# COMPACT_ATOMS: atom_id res chain seq x y z
N MET A 1 -14.78 -8.14 -21.98
CA MET A 1 -14.95 -8.15 -20.51
C MET A 1 -14.12 -7.01 -19.94
N PRO A 2 -14.58 -6.25 -18.94
CA PRO A 2 -13.75 -5.24 -18.29
C PRO A 2 -12.56 -5.91 -17.60
N ARG A 3 -11.35 -5.38 -17.82
CA ARG A 3 -10.12 -5.82 -17.15
C ARG A 3 -9.82 -4.89 -15.98
N ALA A 4 -9.28 -5.40 -14.88
CA ALA A 4 -8.88 -4.57 -13.76
C ALA A 4 -7.59 -3.81 -14.11
N ALA A 5 -7.46 -2.57 -13.61
CA ALA A 5 -6.25 -1.78 -13.75
C ALA A 5 -5.30 -2.03 -12.57
N THR A 6 -4.02 -2.22 -12.87
CA THR A 6 -2.91 -2.30 -11.91
C THR A 6 -2.19 -0.96 -11.90
N PHE A 7 -2.10 -0.33 -10.74
CA PHE A 7 -1.35 0.91 -10.51
C PHE A 7 -0.95 1.00 -9.03
N PHE A 8 0.04 1.85 -8.73
CA PHE A 8 0.47 2.10 -7.36
C PHE A 8 -0.25 3.32 -6.77
N LEU A 9 -0.49 3.27 -5.46
CA LEU A 9 -0.93 4.41 -4.68
C LEU A 9 0.22 4.85 -3.77
N ASP A 10 0.37 6.15 -3.60
CA ASP A 10 1.27 6.73 -2.61
C ASP A 10 0.64 6.64 -1.20
N PRO A 11 1.41 6.98 -0.13
CA PRO A 11 0.88 6.97 1.24
C PRO A 11 -0.31 7.88 1.51
N THR A 12 -0.56 8.89 0.67
CA THR A 12 -1.73 9.77 0.75
C THR A 12 -2.96 9.16 0.07
N GLY A 13 -2.78 8.05 -0.66
CA GLY A 13 -3.80 7.38 -1.45
C GLY A 13 -3.94 7.95 -2.86
N ALA A 14 -3.03 8.83 -3.32
CA ALA A 14 -3.03 9.34 -4.67
C ALA A 14 -2.31 8.37 -5.63
N PRO A 15 -2.68 8.32 -6.93
CA PRO A 15 -1.98 7.51 -7.91
C PRO A 15 -0.50 7.91 -8.03
N LEU A 16 0.38 6.93 -7.82
CA LEU A 16 1.82 7.12 -7.92
C LEU A 16 2.26 6.97 -9.39
N ARG A 17 3.16 7.86 -9.83
CA ARG A 17 3.71 7.80 -11.19
C ARG A 17 4.45 6.49 -11.41
N SER A 18 3.96 5.70 -12.37
CA SER A 18 4.46 4.36 -12.64
C SER A 18 5.17 4.29 -13.99
N PHE A 19 6.00 3.27 -14.18
CA PHE A 19 6.77 3.05 -15.41
C PHE A 19 7.00 1.57 -15.69
N ILE A 20 7.28 1.26 -16.94
CA ILE A 20 7.71 -0.06 -17.41
C ILE A 20 9.10 0.08 -18.05
N TYR A 21 9.78 -1.05 -18.23
CA TYR A 21 11.01 -1.11 -19.00
C TYR A 21 10.78 -1.78 -20.35
N LYS A 22 11.07 -1.07 -21.44
CA LYS A 22 11.13 -1.65 -22.80
C LYS A 22 12.56 -1.60 -23.30
N ASN A 23 13.18 -2.76 -23.49
CA ASN A 23 14.56 -2.87 -23.96
C ASN A 23 15.57 -2.01 -23.19
N SER A 24 15.37 -1.85 -21.87
CA SER A 24 16.15 -1.00 -20.93
C SER A 24 15.75 0.48 -20.89
N ASP A 25 14.84 0.93 -21.76
CA ASP A 25 14.29 2.28 -21.69
C ASP A 25 13.12 2.35 -20.71
N LYS A 26 13.13 3.37 -19.84
CA LYS A 26 12.05 3.65 -18.88
C LYS A 26 10.92 4.42 -19.57
N GLU A 27 9.75 3.79 -19.69
CA GLU A 27 8.54 4.41 -20.25
C GLU A 27 7.51 4.62 -19.14
N TYR A 28 7.06 5.86 -18.94
CA TYR A 28 6.05 6.18 -17.94
C TYR A 28 4.64 5.82 -18.41
N VAL A 29 3.89 5.16 -17.55
CA VAL A 29 2.50 4.74 -17.80
C VAL A 29 1.64 5.02 -16.57
N GLY A 30 0.35 5.28 -16.77
CA GLY A 30 -0.57 5.53 -15.66
C GLY A 30 -1.00 4.26 -14.92
N ALA A 31 -1.26 3.19 -15.67
CA ALA A 31 -1.68 1.89 -15.17
C ALA A 31 -1.44 0.81 -16.23
N LEU A 32 -1.42 -0.47 -15.82
CA LEU A 32 -1.50 -1.62 -16.72
C LEU A 32 -2.91 -2.23 -16.66
N GLN A 33 -3.50 -2.54 -17.80
CA GLN A 33 -4.86 -3.11 -17.86
C GLN A 33 -5.03 -4.07 -19.03
N ASP A 34 -4.59 -3.67 -20.23
CA ASP A 34 -4.83 -4.43 -21.46
C ASP A 34 -3.65 -5.30 -21.90
N GLN A 35 -2.45 -5.03 -21.38
CA GLN A 35 -1.20 -5.71 -21.75
C GLN A 35 -0.51 -6.26 -20.50
N GLU A 36 0.15 -7.42 -20.66
CA GLU A 36 1.00 -8.01 -19.63
C GLU A 36 2.37 -7.32 -19.63
N ASP A 37 2.80 -6.85 -18.46
CA ASP A 37 4.10 -6.22 -18.24
C ASP A 37 4.40 -6.16 -16.72
N ILE A 38 5.59 -5.71 -16.35
CA ILE A 38 5.97 -5.42 -14.96
C ILE A 38 5.89 -3.90 -14.74
N LEU A 39 4.99 -3.49 -13.84
CA LEU A 39 4.85 -2.11 -13.43
C LEU A 39 5.81 -1.79 -12.28
N TYR A 40 6.60 -0.73 -12.43
CA TYR A 40 7.50 -0.19 -11.42
C TYR A 40 7.04 1.19 -10.98
N ALA A 41 7.38 1.59 -9.75
CA ALA A 41 7.22 2.95 -9.26
C ALA A 41 8.27 3.25 -8.19
N ASP A 42 8.67 4.52 -8.11
CA ASP A 42 9.57 5.03 -7.08
C ASP A 42 8.71 5.58 -5.94
N MET A 43 8.74 4.95 -4.77
CA MET A 43 7.93 5.35 -3.60
C MET A 43 8.81 5.94 -2.50
N ASN A 44 8.48 7.15 -2.08
CA ASN A 44 9.11 7.77 -0.91
C ASN A 44 8.27 7.50 0.35
N LEU A 45 8.85 6.81 1.33
CA LEU A 45 8.16 6.53 2.58
C LEU A 45 8.13 7.73 3.53
N ASP A 46 9.02 8.72 3.34
CA ASP A 46 9.05 9.93 4.16
C ASP A 46 7.77 10.76 3.99
N ASP A 47 7.05 10.59 2.88
CA ASP A 47 5.75 11.22 2.62
C ASP A 47 4.68 10.77 3.65
N CYS A 48 4.90 9.65 4.36
CA CYS A 48 4.02 9.23 5.46
C CYS A 48 4.15 10.13 6.71
N ILE A 49 5.26 10.85 6.88
CA ILE A 49 5.61 11.53 8.14
C ILE A 49 4.66 12.67 8.42
N GLU A 50 4.45 13.57 7.46
CA GLU A 50 3.58 14.74 7.62
C GLU A 50 2.15 14.31 7.99
N GLY A 51 1.60 13.33 7.28
CA GLY A 51 0.26 12.80 7.55
C GLY A 51 0.12 12.25 8.97
N LYS A 52 1.13 11.53 9.47
CA LYS A 52 1.16 11.01 10.84
C LYS A 52 1.36 12.10 11.89
N GLN A 53 2.14 13.15 11.59
CA GLN A 53 2.32 14.29 12.48
C GLN A 53 1.04 15.13 12.62
N TYR A 54 0.30 15.30 11.52
CA TYR A 54 -0.95 16.05 11.54
C TYR A 54 -2.10 15.26 12.20
N HIS A 55 -2.15 13.95 11.96
CA HIS A 55 -3.14 13.04 12.53
C HIS A 55 -2.49 11.79 13.13
N ASP A 56 -2.10 11.87 14.40
CA ASP A 56 -1.52 10.75 15.14
C ASP A 56 -2.59 9.80 15.72
N VAL A 57 -3.33 9.16 14.82
CA VAL A 57 -4.46 8.29 15.15
C VAL A 57 -4.07 7.01 15.90
N VAL A 58 -2.82 6.55 15.77
CA VAL A 58 -2.31 5.34 16.45
C VAL A 58 -1.39 5.66 17.63
N GLY A 59 -1.10 6.93 17.88
CA GLY A 59 -0.26 7.40 18.99
C GLY A 59 -1.03 8.36 19.90
N GLY A 60 -0.69 9.65 19.85
CA GLY A 60 -1.10 10.68 20.82
C GLY A 60 -2.61 10.93 20.94
N TYR A 61 -3.43 10.55 19.96
CA TYR A 61 -4.89 10.64 20.07
C TYR A 61 -5.53 9.46 20.82
N GLN A 62 -4.77 8.42 21.15
CA GLN A 62 -5.29 7.25 21.85
C GLN A 62 -5.64 7.60 23.32
N ARG A 63 -6.93 7.53 23.66
CA ARG A 63 -7.46 7.61 25.03
C ARG A 63 -7.53 6.22 25.65
N LEU A 64 -6.37 5.64 25.93
CA LEU A 64 -6.24 4.29 26.49
C LEU A 64 -6.87 4.14 27.90
N ASP A 65 -7.16 5.26 28.55
CA ASP A 65 -7.93 5.33 29.80
C ASP A 65 -9.44 5.14 29.61
N VAL A 66 -9.94 5.31 28.38
CA VAL A 66 -11.37 5.14 28.04
C VAL A 66 -11.60 3.86 27.25
N PHE A 67 -10.74 3.57 26.26
CA PHE A 67 -10.89 2.43 25.36
C PHE A 67 -9.61 1.60 25.33
N ASP A 68 -9.74 0.28 25.42
CA ASP A 68 -8.65 -0.69 25.31
C ASP A 68 -8.99 -1.73 24.23
N LEU A 69 -8.30 -1.67 23.08
CA LEU A 69 -8.45 -2.63 21.99
C LEU A 69 -7.37 -3.72 22.10
N LYS A 70 -7.80 -4.98 22.30
CA LYS A 70 -6.91 -6.14 22.30
C LYS A 70 -7.10 -6.97 21.04
N VAL A 71 -5.97 -7.34 20.43
CA VAL A 71 -5.96 -8.19 19.23
C VAL A 71 -5.40 -9.56 19.60
N ASP A 72 -6.20 -10.61 19.41
CA ASP A 72 -5.72 -11.99 19.44
C ASP A 72 -4.90 -12.25 18.17
N ARG A 73 -3.57 -12.32 18.34
CA ARG A 73 -2.62 -12.61 17.25
C ARG A 73 -2.27 -14.09 17.16
N SER A 74 -2.99 -14.97 17.86
CA SER A 74 -2.77 -16.41 17.74
C SER A 74 -3.05 -16.85 16.31
N ARG A 75 -2.08 -17.54 15.72
CA ARG A 75 -2.25 -18.15 14.40
C ARG A 75 -3.19 -19.35 14.56
N LYS A 76 -4.39 -19.26 13.99
CA LYS A 76 -5.37 -20.35 13.99
C LYS A 76 -5.11 -21.27 12.80
N GLU A 77 -4.35 -22.34 13.04
CA GLU A 77 -4.18 -23.42 12.07
C GLU A 77 -5.49 -24.23 12.00
N LEU A 78 -6.17 -24.19 10.86
CA LEU A 78 -7.43 -24.93 10.66
C LEU A 78 -7.20 -26.45 10.66
N VAL A 79 -6.01 -26.92 10.27
CA VAL A 79 -5.61 -28.34 10.20
C VAL A 79 -4.14 -28.48 10.59
N ARG A 80 -3.83 -29.40 11.51
CA ARG A 80 -2.46 -29.78 11.87
C ARG A 80 -2.18 -31.20 11.35
N PHE A 81 -1.27 -31.32 10.40
CA PHE A 81 -0.79 -32.62 9.95
C PHE A 81 0.18 -33.18 11.00
N VAL A 82 -0.07 -34.41 11.44
CA VAL A 82 0.76 -35.17 12.40
C VAL A 82 1.36 -36.37 11.70
#